data_AF-A0A368L843-F1
#
_entry.id   AF-A0A368L843-F1
#
_cell.length_a   1.000
_cell.length_b   1.000
_cell.length_c   1.000
_cell.angle_alpha   90.00
_cell.angle_beta   90.00
_cell.angle_gamma   90.00
#
_symmetry.space_group_name_H-M   'P 1'
#
loop_
_entity.id
_entity.type
_entity.pdbx_description
1 polymer ?
#
loop_
_entity_poly.entity_id
_entity_poly.type
_entity_poly.pdbx_seq_one_letter_code
_entity_poly.pdbx_strand_id
1 'polypeptide(L)'
;MENQRELQRVTALKEGIKNIAVHAFQINLLGINAIVLAKQFGEKARAFGVISKELREFSQSLRQQMQGLGTASADLVSLATQQLKLERQLALLQQTALQLKNPTVLGRCIHQSQHTSHALNQHITQAHQSMYTWLEGAYQVCLFGSVIARSAKIEAAYVRDMGTGLTEASDEFADYIDQILPNLEILKKAIRTDA
;
A
#
# COMPACT_ATOMS: atom_id res chain seq x y z
N MET A 1 6.56 19.16 -18.42
CA MET A 1 6.85 19.36 -16.97
C MET A 1 5.82 18.62 -16.11
N GLU A 2 4.52 18.73 -16.42
CA GLU A 2 3.42 17.97 -15.76
C GLU A 2 3.64 16.44 -15.74
N ASN A 3 3.78 15.81 -16.91
CA ASN A 3 3.94 14.35 -17.03
C ASN A 3 5.16 13.79 -16.29
N GLN A 4 6.22 14.57 -16.12
CA GLN A 4 7.43 14.13 -15.42
C GLN A 4 7.23 14.12 -13.90
N ARG A 5 6.45 15.08 -13.37
CA ARG A 5 6.06 15.09 -11.95
C ARG A 5 5.12 13.93 -11.64
N GLU A 6 4.20 13.62 -12.54
CA GLU A 6 3.27 12.49 -12.38
C GLU A 6 3.99 11.14 -12.38
N LEU A 7 4.93 10.94 -13.31
CA LEU A 7 5.76 9.72 -13.35
C LEU A 7 6.62 9.57 -12.07
N GLN A 8 7.21 10.67 -11.59
CA GLN A 8 7.96 10.70 -10.34
C GLN A 8 7.08 10.34 -9.13
N ARG A 9 5.84 10.84 -9.08
CA ARG A 9 4.88 10.53 -8.02
C ARG A 9 4.46 9.06 -8.03
N VAL A 10 4.13 8.51 -9.19
CA VAL A 10 3.80 7.08 -9.34
C VAL A 10 4.97 6.20 -8.93
N THR A 11 6.19 6.59 -9.29
CA THR A 11 7.40 5.84 -8.95
C THR A 11 7.67 5.91 -7.44
N ALA A 12 7.56 7.10 -6.83
CA ALA A 12 7.70 7.28 -5.39
C ALA A 12 6.66 6.47 -4.60
N LEU A 13 5.41 6.45 -5.07
CA LEU A 13 4.34 5.63 -4.49
C LEU A 13 4.71 4.14 -4.55
N LYS A 14 5.11 3.63 -5.72
CA LYS A 14 5.51 2.22 -5.88
C LYS A 14 6.71 1.87 -5.01
N GLU A 15 7.66 2.78 -4.87
CA GLU A 15 8.84 2.54 -4.04
C GLU A 15 8.50 2.50 -2.55
N GLY A 16 7.64 3.41 -2.07
CA GLY A 16 7.17 3.35 -0.69
C GLY A 16 6.39 2.06 -0.38
N ILE A 17 5.57 1.57 -1.31
CA ILE A 17 4.87 0.27 -1.17
C ILE A 17 5.88 -0.87 -1.04
N LYS A 18 6.93 -0.91 -1.88
CA LYS A 18 7.97 -1.93 -1.80
C LYS A 18 8.74 -1.87 -0.49
N ASN A 19 9.12 -0.67 -0.04
CA ASN A 19 9.86 -0.49 1.21
C ASN A 19 9.08 -1.09 2.41
N ILE A 20 7.78 -0.80 2.50
CA ILE A 20 6.93 -1.38 3.55
C ILE A 20 6.80 -2.89 3.38
N ALA A 21 6.67 -3.40 2.15
CA ALA A 21 6.62 -4.84 1.90
C ALA A 21 7.92 -5.56 2.29
N VAL A 22 9.08 -4.91 2.14
CA VAL A 22 10.38 -5.42 2.60
C VAL A 22 10.41 -5.52 4.12
N HIS A 23 9.96 -4.47 4.84
CA HIS A 23 9.86 -4.53 6.29
C HIS A 23 8.91 -5.63 6.76
N ALA A 24 7.75 -5.79 6.11
CA ALA A 24 6.84 -6.90 6.40
C ALA A 24 7.53 -8.26 6.24
N PHE A 25 8.34 -8.43 5.19
CA PHE A 25 9.12 -9.66 5.00
C PHE A 25 10.18 -9.88 6.10
N GLN A 26 10.90 -8.83 6.51
CA GLN A 26 11.87 -8.90 7.61
C GLN A 26 11.22 -9.29 8.93
N ILE A 27 10.06 -8.71 9.24
CA ILE A 27 9.26 -9.05 10.43
C ILE A 27 8.79 -10.52 10.40
N ASN A 28 8.41 -11.03 9.22
CA ASN A 28 8.07 -12.46 9.09
C ASN A 28 9.27 -13.36 9.41
N LEU A 29 10.47 -13.02 8.93
CA LEU A 29 11.69 -13.75 9.25
C LEU A 29 12.01 -13.70 10.74
N LEU A 30 11.85 -12.53 11.36
CA LEU A 30 12.01 -12.33 12.79
C LEU A 30 11.08 -13.25 13.60
N GLY A 31 9.80 -13.31 13.21
CA GLY A 31 8.83 -14.22 13.81
C GLY A 31 9.19 -15.70 13.62
N ILE A 32 9.73 -16.10 12.47
CA ILE A 32 10.21 -17.48 12.26
C ILE A 32 11.39 -17.80 13.18
N ASN A 33 12.38 -16.89 13.27
CA ASN A 33 13.55 -17.05 14.13
C ASN A 33 13.12 -17.18 15.60
N ALA A 34 12.17 -16.36 16.03
CA ALA A 34 11.62 -16.39 17.38
C ALA A 34 10.86 -17.71 17.68
N ILE A 35 10.16 -18.31 16.71
CA ILE A 35 9.56 -19.66 16.87
C ILE A 35 10.65 -20.72 17.10
N VAL A 36 11.75 -20.66 16.35
CA VAL A 36 12.85 -21.63 16.46
C VAL A 36 13.48 -21.53 17.85
N LEU A 37 13.76 -20.31 18.31
CA LEU A 37 14.27 -20.06 19.67
C LEU A 37 13.27 -20.58 20.71
N ALA A 38 11.98 -20.25 20.59
CA ALA A 38 10.97 -20.71 21.53
C ALA A 38 10.91 -22.25 21.65
N LYS A 39 11.09 -22.98 20.54
CA LYS A 39 11.14 -24.45 20.55
C LYS A 39 12.37 -25.01 21.26
N GLN A 40 13.53 -24.35 21.17
CA GLN A 40 14.75 -24.79 21.86
C GLN A 40 14.60 -24.69 23.39
N PHE A 41 13.76 -23.77 23.86
CA PHE A 41 13.61 -23.43 25.27
C PHE A 41 12.39 -24.05 25.97
N GLY A 42 11.55 -24.78 25.21
CA GLY A 42 10.44 -25.56 25.74
C GLY A 42 9.36 -24.73 26.44
N GLU A 43 8.82 -25.22 27.56
CA GLU A 43 7.69 -24.58 28.26
C GLU A 43 7.98 -23.15 28.75
N LYS A 44 9.24 -22.83 29.06
CA LYS A 44 9.66 -21.50 29.53
C LYS A 44 9.49 -20.41 28.46
N ALA A 45 9.33 -20.77 27.19
CA ALA A 45 9.20 -19.86 26.05
C ALA A 45 7.81 -19.91 25.38
N ARG A 46 6.78 -20.43 26.07
CA ARG A 46 5.43 -20.55 25.50
C ARG A 46 4.84 -19.19 25.07
N ALA A 47 5.07 -18.13 25.86
CA ALA A 47 4.67 -16.77 25.52
C ALA A 47 5.35 -16.26 24.23
N PHE A 48 6.62 -16.65 24.02
CA PHE A 48 7.37 -16.30 22.80
C PHE A 48 6.79 -16.96 21.57
N GLY A 49 6.30 -18.21 21.68
CA GLY A 49 5.61 -18.87 20.59
C GLY A 49 4.33 -18.14 20.15
N VAL A 50 3.60 -17.55 21.09
CA VAL A 50 2.39 -16.75 20.80
C VAL A 50 2.76 -15.45 20.11
N ILE A 51 3.68 -14.66 20.68
CA ILE A 51 4.18 -13.41 20.10
C ILE A 51 4.70 -13.65 18.67
N SER A 52 5.50 -14.69 18.48
CA SER A 52 6.06 -15.01 17.17
C SER A 52 5.00 -15.36 16.12
N LYS A 53 3.88 -15.95 16.54
CA LYS A 53 2.73 -16.19 15.66
C LYS A 53 2.04 -14.88 15.32
N GLU A 54 1.85 -13.99 16.29
CA GLU A 54 1.27 -12.65 16.07
C GLU A 54 2.12 -11.79 15.13
N LEU A 55 3.46 -11.81 15.25
CA LEU A 55 4.36 -11.13 14.29
C LEU A 55 4.16 -11.65 12.87
N ARG A 56 3.98 -12.96 12.71
CA ARG A 56 3.79 -13.57 11.38
C ARG A 56 2.43 -13.20 10.80
N GLU A 57 1.37 -13.28 11.59
CA GLU A 57 0.03 -12.84 11.17
C GLU A 57 0.04 -11.36 10.79
N PHE A 58 0.64 -10.50 11.62
CA PHE A 58 0.89 -9.09 11.33
C PHE A 58 1.60 -8.91 9.97
N SER A 59 2.73 -9.60 9.77
CA SER A 59 3.54 -9.45 8.56
C SER A 59 2.77 -9.86 7.30
N GLN A 60 1.97 -10.91 7.39
CA GLN A 60 1.14 -11.40 6.29
C GLN A 60 0.03 -10.40 5.98
N SER A 61 -0.66 -9.89 7.00
CA SER A 61 -1.69 -8.86 6.84
C SER A 61 -1.11 -7.60 6.21
N LEU A 62 0.02 -7.08 6.71
CA LEU A 62 0.66 -5.89 6.15
C LEU A 62 1.07 -6.10 4.68
N ARG A 63 1.63 -7.26 4.35
CA ARG A 63 1.99 -7.61 2.98
C ARG A 63 0.77 -7.66 2.06
N GLN A 64 -0.35 -8.22 2.54
CA GLN A 64 -1.60 -8.25 1.78
C GLN A 64 -2.12 -6.83 1.49
N GLN A 65 -2.08 -5.93 2.48
CA GLN A 65 -2.46 -4.53 2.29
C GLN A 65 -1.56 -3.84 1.25
N MET A 66 -0.25 -4.05 1.31
CA MET A 66 0.69 -3.47 0.35
C MET A 66 0.53 -4.05 -1.06
N GLN A 67 0.22 -5.34 -1.19
CA GLN A 67 -0.09 -5.95 -2.48
C GLN A 67 -1.37 -5.37 -3.08
N GLY A 68 -2.43 -5.24 -2.28
CA GLY A 68 -3.70 -4.62 -2.72
C GLY A 68 -3.51 -3.18 -3.17
N LEU A 69 -2.75 -2.39 -2.40
CA LEU A 69 -2.39 -1.02 -2.75
C LEU A 69 -1.55 -0.95 -4.03
N GLY A 70 -0.60 -1.88 -4.22
CA GLY A 70 0.22 -1.98 -5.41
C GLY A 70 -0.57 -2.28 -6.69
N THR A 71 -1.53 -3.20 -6.62
CA THR A 71 -2.44 -3.51 -7.74
C THR A 71 -3.31 -2.30 -8.08
N ALA A 72 -3.97 -1.70 -7.08
CA ALA A 72 -4.83 -0.54 -7.30
C ALA A 72 -4.07 0.67 -7.87
N SER A 73 -2.82 0.87 -7.44
CA SER A 73 -1.92 1.87 -8.02
C SER A 73 -1.60 1.61 -9.49
N ALA A 74 -1.33 0.35 -9.87
CA ALA A 74 -1.08 0.00 -11.27
C ALA A 74 -2.32 0.21 -12.15
N ASP A 75 -3.50 -0.16 -11.63
CA ASP A 75 -4.77 0.07 -12.30
C ASP A 75 -5.03 1.56 -12.52
N LEU A 76 -4.80 2.39 -11.51
CA LEU A 76 -4.95 3.84 -11.61
C LEU A 76 -4.08 4.44 -12.74
N VAL A 77 -2.82 4.02 -12.83
CA VAL A 77 -1.90 4.48 -13.89
C VAL A 77 -2.40 4.09 -15.29
N SER A 78 -2.92 2.87 -15.42
CA SER A 78 -3.52 2.39 -16.67
C SER A 78 -4.75 3.22 -17.04
N LEU A 79 -5.64 3.48 -16.09
CA LEU A 79 -6.85 4.28 -16.28
C LEU A 79 -6.52 5.73 -16.63
N ALA A 80 -5.58 6.37 -15.93
CA ALA A 80 -5.13 7.74 -16.22
C ALA A 80 -4.51 7.84 -17.63
N THR A 81 -3.73 6.84 -18.05
CA THR A 81 -3.17 6.79 -19.41
C THR A 81 -4.27 6.67 -20.47
N GLN A 82 -5.29 5.85 -20.22
CA GLN A 82 -6.45 5.74 -21.10
C GLN A 82 -7.22 7.06 -21.17
N GLN A 83 -7.35 7.77 -20.06
CA GLN A 83 -8.05 9.06 -19.98
C GLN A 83 -7.33 10.09 -20.83
N LEU A 84 -6.03 10.24 -20.65
CA LEU A 84 -5.23 11.19 -21.43
C LEU A 84 -5.29 10.89 -22.93
N LYS A 85 -5.28 9.62 -23.32
CA LYS A 85 -5.44 9.21 -24.72
C LYS A 85 -6.81 9.62 -25.26
N LEU A 86 -7.87 9.37 -24.48
CA LEU A 86 -9.24 9.69 -24.87
C LEU A 86 -9.45 11.19 -25.00
N GLU A 87 -8.95 11.99 -24.05
CA GLU A 87 -9.02 13.45 -24.08
C GLU A 87 -8.33 14.03 -25.31
N ARG A 88 -7.13 13.53 -25.65
CA ARG A 88 -6.42 13.91 -26.88
C ARG A 88 -7.23 13.57 -28.14
N GLN A 89 -7.83 12.39 -28.19
CA GLN A 89 -8.69 12.00 -29.31
C GLN A 89 -9.92 12.90 -29.42
N LEU A 90 -10.55 13.22 -28.30
CA LEU A 90 -11.75 14.04 -28.22
C LEU A 90 -11.45 15.48 -28.70
N ALA A 91 -10.30 16.05 -28.30
CA ALA A 91 -9.83 17.35 -28.77
C ALA A 91 -9.64 17.39 -30.29
N LEU A 92 -9.02 16.35 -30.88
CA LEU A 92 -8.84 16.24 -32.33
C LEU A 92 -10.19 16.12 -33.08
N LEU A 93 -11.12 15.33 -32.54
CA LEU A 93 -12.45 15.16 -33.13
C LEU A 93 -13.25 16.48 -33.09
N GLN A 94 -13.19 17.20 -31.98
CA GLN A 94 -13.82 18.52 -31.84
C GLN A 94 -13.23 19.53 -32.82
N GLN A 95 -11.89 19.58 -32.93
CA GLN A 95 -11.22 20.48 -33.87
C GLN A 95 -11.61 20.19 -35.32
N THR A 96 -11.71 18.91 -35.70
CA THR A 96 -12.12 18.48 -37.04
C THR A 96 -13.60 18.81 -37.30
N ALA A 97 -14.47 18.64 -36.30
CA ALA A 97 -15.89 18.94 -36.42
C ALA A 97 -16.16 20.42 -36.71
N LEU A 98 -15.34 21.33 -36.17
CA LEU A 98 -15.44 22.78 -36.43
C LEU A 98 -15.12 23.17 -37.89
N GLN A 99 -14.34 22.35 -38.59
CA GLN A 99 -13.93 22.62 -39.97
C GLN A 99 -14.91 22.06 -41.02
N LEU A 100 -15.90 21.27 -40.59
CA LEU A 100 -16.83 20.56 -41.47
C LEU A 100 -18.20 21.26 -41.52
N LYS A 101 -18.75 21.39 -42.73
CA LYS A 101 -20.09 21.97 -42.95
C LYS A 101 -21.24 21.10 -42.44
N ASN A 102 -21.03 19.79 -42.22
CA ASN A 102 -22.05 18.85 -41.75
C ASN A 102 -21.46 17.82 -40.76
N PRO A 103 -21.41 18.13 -39.45
CA PRO A 103 -20.70 17.30 -38.47
C PRO A 103 -21.54 16.17 -37.83
N THR A 104 -22.66 15.73 -38.42
CA THR A 104 -23.62 14.83 -37.74
C THR A 104 -23.03 13.48 -37.32
N VAL A 105 -22.13 12.88 -38.11
CA VAL A 105 -21.43 11.63 -37.75
C VAL A 105 -20.40 11.88 -36.64
N LEU A 106 -19.64 12.97 -36.75
CA LEU A 106 -18.64 13.38 -35.76
C LEU A 106 -19.27 13.73 -34.40
N GLY A 107 -20.44 14.38 -34.40
CA GLY A 107 -21.20 14.67 -33.19
C GLY A 107 -21.56 13.41 -32.41
N ARG A 108 -21.96 12.33 -33.09
CA ARG A 108 -22.19 11.02 -32.44
C ARG A 108 -20.91 10.42 -31.87
N CYS A 109 -19.80 10.49 -32.62
CA CYS A 109 -18.50 10.01 -32.13
C CYS A 109 -18.01 10.79 -30.91
N ILE A 110 -18.17 12.12 -30.89
CA ILE A 110 -17.84 12.97 -29.75
C ILE A 110 -18.69 12.60 -28.54
N HIS A 111 -20.00 12.47 -28.71
CA HIS A 111 -20.91 12.08 -27.62
C HIS A 111 -20.57 10.69 -27.06
N GLN A 112 -20.25 9.72 -27.92
CA GLN A 112 -19.81 8.39 -27.48
C GLN A 112 -18.50 8.45 -26.69
N SER A 113 -17.52 9.22 -27.17
CA SER A 113 -16.23 9.41 -26.51
C SER A 113 -16.39 10.10 -25.15
N GLN A 114 -17.30 11.07 -25.03
CA GLN A 114 -17.66 11.71 -23.76
C GLN A 114 -18.27 10.72 -22.76
N HIS A 115 -19.16 9.83 -23.21
CA HIS A 115 -19.74 8.79 -22.36
C HIS A 115 -18.66 7.81 -21.84
N THR A 116 -17.72 7.41 -22.71
CA THR A 116 -16.57 6.58 -22.30
C THR A 116 -15.69 7.33 -21.29
N SER A 117 -15.45 8.63 -21.48
CA SER A 117 -14.68 9.45 -20.54
C SER A 117 -15.34 9.52 -19.16
N HIS A 118 -16.68 9.65 -19.12
CA HIS A 118 -17.41 9.63 -17.86
C HIS A 118 -17.29 8.28 -17.14
N ALA A 119 -17.45 7.17 -17.85
CA ALA A 119 -17.28 5.83 -17.28
C ALA A 119 -15.84 5.62 -16.74
N LEU A 120 -14.84 6.10 -17.47
CA LEU A 120 -13.44 6.00 -17.06
C LEU A 120 -13.15 6.80 -15.78
N ASN A 121 -13.70 8.01 -15.67
CA ASN A 121 -13.60 8.83 -14.46
C ASN A 121 -14.22 8.15 -13.23
N GLN A 122 -15.34 7.43 -13.42
CA GLN A 122 -15.93 6.63 -12.33
C GLN A 122 -14.97 5.52 -11.88
N HIS A 123 -14.32 4.83 -12.80
CA HIS A 123 -13.31 3.82 -12.47
C HIS A 123 -12.08 4.39 -11.77
N ILE A 124 -11.61 5.57 -12.18
CA ILE A 124 -10.51 6.29 -11.52
C ILE A 124 -10.89 6.61 -10.08
N THR A 125 -12.10 7.12 -9.86
CA THR A 125 -12.61 7.42 -8.52
C THR A 125 -12.67 6.16 -7.65
N GLN A 126 -13.15 5.04 -8.19
CA GLN A 126 -13.19 3.75 -7.50
C GLN A 126 -11.78 3.21 -7.17
N ALA A 127 -10.82 3.37 -8.08
CA ALA A 127 -9.44 2.98 -7.84
C ALA A 127 -8.82 3.80 -6.70
N HIS A 128 -9.03 5.13 -6.68
CA HIS A 128 -8.60 5.99 -5.57
C HIS A 128 -9.20 5.56 -4.24
N GLN A 129 -10.51 5.33 -4.18
CA GLN A 129 -11.17 4.85 -2.97
C GLN A 129 -10.59 3.51 -2.49
N SER A 130 -10.37 2.58 -3.41
CA SER A 130 -9.77 1.29 -3.08
C SER A 130 -8.36 1.44 -2.50
N MET A 131 -7.53 2.34 -3.07
CA MET A 131 -6.21 2.65 -2.53
C MET A 131 -6.28 3.20 -1.11
N TYR A 132 -7.23 4.08 -0.80
CA TYR A 132 -7.45 4.57 0.56
C TYR A 132 -7.80 3.45 1.52
N THR A 133 -8.72 2.56 1.13
CA THR A 133 -9.13 1.42 1.96
C THR A 133 -7.94 0.51 2.28
N TRP A 134 -7.10 0.19 1.29
CA TRP A 134 -5.88 -0.60 1.52
C TRP A 134 -4.88 0.10 2.43
N LEU A 135 -4.71 1.42 2.26
CA LEU A 135 -3.82 2.21 3.08
C LEU A 135 -4.31 2.28 4.53
N GLU A 136 -5.59 2.54 4.74
CA GLU A 136 -6.22 2.57 6.06
C GLU A 136 -6.13 1.19 6.75
N GLY A 137 -6.36 0.12 5.99
CA GLY A 137 -6.12 -1.24 6.48
C GLY A 137 -4.67 -1.46 6.92
N ALA A 138 -3.68 -0.95 6.17
CA ALA A 138 -2.28 -1.02 6.57
C ALA A 138 -1.98 -0.24 7.87
N TYR A 139 -2.60 0.92 8.06
CA TYR A 139 -2.51 1.68 9.32
C TYR A 139 -3.07 0.90 10.50
N GLN A 140 -4.26 0.32 10.35
CA GLN A 140 -4.89 -0.46 11.40
C GLN A 140 -4.03 -1.66 11.79
N VAL A 141 -3.45 -2.35 10.82
CA VAL A 141 -2.48 -3.43 11.05
C VAL A 141 -1.27 -2.92 11.84
N CYS A 142 -0.69 -1.76 11.47
CA CYS A 142 0.43 -1.15 12.18
C CYS A 142 0.11 -0.72 13.62
N LEU A 143 -1.11 -0.22 13.87
CA LEU A 143 -1.57 0.06 15.24
C LEU A 143 -1.59 -1.22 16.08
N PHE A 144 -2.10 -2.33 15.53
CA PHE A 144 -2.04 -3.62 16.20
C PHE A 144 -0.59 -4.08 16.42
N GLY A 145 0.28 -3.89 15.42
CA GLY A 145 1.72 -4.14 15.51
C GLY A 145 2.39 -3.40 16.67
N SER A 146 2.02 -2.14 16.93
CA SER A 146 2.55 -1.37 18.07
C SER A 146 2.15 -1.96 19.44
N VAL A 147 0.96 -2.56 19.52
CA VAL A 147 0.50 -3.27 20.72
C VAL A 147 1.27 -4.57 20.91
N ILE A 148 1.46 -5.35 19.84
CA ILE A 148 2.28 -6.57 19.87
C ILE A 148 3.70 -6.24 20.34
N ALA A 149 4.32 -5.19 19.78
CA ALA A 149 5.68 -4.79 20.14
C ALA A 149 5.78 -4.44 21.64
N ARG A 150 4.79 -3.73 22.18
CA ARG A 150 4.74 -3.42 23.62
C ARG A 150 4.57 -4.68 24.47
N SER A 151 3.65 -5.56 24.10
CA SER A 151 3.42 -6.83 24.81
C SER A 151 4.67 -7.72 24.79
N ALA A 152 5.38 -7.77 23.67
CA ALA A 152 6.63 -8.50 23.53
C ALA A 152 7.74 -7.96 24.44
N LYS A 153 7.87 -6.62 24.59
CA LYS A 153 8.83 -6.02 25.53
C LYS A 153 8.53 -6.38 26.99
N ILE A 154 7.25 -6.41 27.37
CA ILE A 154 6.83 -6.80 28.72
C ILE A 154 7.22 -8.26 28.98
N GLU A 155 6.87 -9.17 28.07
CA GLU A 155 7.19 -10.59 28.20
C GLU A 155 8.71 -10.84 28.22
N ALA A 156 9.49 -10.11 27.42
CA ALA A 156 10.96 -10.19 27.45
C ALA A 156 11.56 -9.83 28.82
N ALA A 157 11.00 -8.80 29.48
CA ALA A 157 11.47 -8.36 30.79
C ALA A 157 11.18 -9.35 31.91
N TYR A 158 10.12 -10.18 31.77
CA TYR A 158 9.75 -11.18 32.76
C TYR A 158 10.58 -12.46 32.66
N VAL A 159 11.03 -12.84 31.47
CA VAL A 159 11.81 -14.07 31.24
C VAL A 159 13.32 -13.79 31.39
N ARG A 160 13.77 -13.64 32.65
CA ARG A 160 15.16 -13.21 33.00
C ARG A 160 16.31 -14.05 32.42
N ASP A 161 16.10 -15.34 32.12
CA ASP A 161 17.14 -16.25 31.57
C ASP A 161 17.14 -16.37 30.04
N MET A 162 16.07 -15.97 29.34
CA MET A 162 15.94 -16.02 27.87
C MET A 162 15.78 -14.62 27.26
N GLY A 163 15.90 -13.59 28.11
CA GLY A 163 15.50 -12.24 27.82
C GLY A 163 16.31 -11.58 26.71
N THR A 164 17.57 -11.95 26.47
CA THR A 164 18.41 -11.24 25.48
C THR A 164 17.90 -11.39 24.06
N GLY A 165 17.68 -12.63 23.59
CA GLY A 165 17.18 -12.87 22.22
C GLY A 165 15.75 -12.39 21.97
N LEU A 166 14.87 -12.44 22.98
CA LEU A 166 13.52 -11.87 22.83
C LEU A 166 13.55 -10.34 22.92
N THR A 167 14.36 -9.76 23.81
CA THR A 167 14.48 -8.31 23.91
C THR A 167 14.97 -7.75 22.58
N GLU A 168 16.01 -8.36 21.99
CA GLU A 168 16.50 -8.00 20.66
C GLU A 168 15.41 -8.12 19.59
N ALA A 169 14.69 -9.25 19.51
CA ALA A 169 13.62 -9.40 18.53
C ALA A 169 12.45 -8.44 18.76
N SER A 170 12.13 -8.12 20.00
CA SER A 170 11.08 -7.18 20.35
C SER A 170 11.47 -5.74 20.05
N ASP A 171 12.74 -5.38 20.21
CA ASP A 171 13.26 -4.07 19.87
C ASP A 171 13.36 -3.91 18.35
N GLU A 172 13.89 -4.91 17.63
CA GLU A 172 13.97 -4.90 16.18
C GLU A 172 12.57 -4.81 15.53
N PHE A 173 11.57 -5.50 16.08
CA PHE A 173 10.19 -5.37 15.62
C PHE A 173 9.62 -3.96 15.86
N ALA A 174 9.87 -3.36 17.04
CA ALA A 174 9.43 -2.00 17.34
C ALA A 174 10.06 -0.99 16.37
N ASP A 175 11.36 -1.13 16.09
CA ASP A 175 12.09 -0.28 15.15
C ASP A 175 11.51 -0.36 13.73
N TYR A 176 11.08 -1.54 13.28
CA TYR A 176 10.40 -1.67 11.99
C TYR A 176 9.04 -0.97 11.97
N ILE A 177 8.24 -1.07 13.03
CA ILE A 177 6.95 -0.36 13.12
C ILE A 177 7.16 1.16 13.05
N ASP A 178 8.16 1.67 13.78
CA ASP A 178 8.51 3.09 13.79
C ASP A 178 9.02 3.59 12.43
N GLN A 179 9.59 2.72 11.60
CA GLN A 179 9.96 3.02 10.22
C GLN A 179 8.78 2.93 9.24
N ILE A 180 7.83 2.02 9.45
CA ILE A 180 6.69 1.81 8.54
C ILE A 180 5.67 2.96 8.66
N LEU A 181 5.35 3.42 9.87
CA LEU A 181 4.31 4.42 10.10
C LEU A 181 4.56 5.75 9.36
N PRO A 182 5.76 6.35 9.38
CA PRO A 182 6.06 7.55 8.60
C PRO A 182 5.94 7.31 7.09
N ASN A 183 6.33 6.14 6.60
CA ASN A 183 6.21 5.79 5.18
C ASN A 183 4.75 5.71 4.74
N LEU A 184 3.87 5.15 5.57
CA LEU A 184 2.42 5.15 5.32
C LEU A 184 1.85 6.58 5.27
N GLU A 185 2.34 7.50 6.11
CA GLU A 185 1.91 8.92 6.09
C GLU A 185 2.34 9.62 4.79
N ILE A 186 3.54 9.32 4.30
CA ILE A 186 4.02 9.83 3.02
C ILE A 186 3.14 9.32 1.88
N LEU A 187 2.81 8.01 1.87
CA LEU A 187 1.91 7.43 0.87
C LEU A 187 0.51 8.04 0.94
N LYS A 188 -0.02 8.30 2.14
CA LYS A 188 -1.32 8.95 2.35
C LYS A 188 -1.37 10.33 1.71
N LYS A 189 -0.32 11.13 1.91
CA LYS A 189 -0.20 12.47 1.33
C LYS A 189 -0.09 12.39 -0.20
N ALA A 190 0.67 11.43 -0.72
CA ALA A 190 0.83 11.24 -2.15
C ALA A 190 -0.49 10.93 -2.86
N ILE A 191 -1.39 10.17 -2.22
CA ILE A 191 -2.72 9.80 -2.75
C ILE A 191 -3.75 10.94 -2.59
N ARG A 192 -3.65 11.77 -1.52
CA ARG A 192 -4.54 12.93 -1.31
C ARG A 192 -4.41 14.05 -2.31
N THR A 193 -3.29 14.14 -3.03
CA THR A 193 -3.07 15.27 -3.93
C THR A 193 -3.76 15.08 -5.29
N ASP A 194 -4.43 13.93 -5.52
CA ASP A 194 -5.10 13.57 -6.78
C ASP A 194 -6.64 13.52 -6.69
N ALA A 195 -7.23 13.85 -5.53
CA ALA A 195 -8.68 13.95 -5.31
C ALA A 195 -9.08 15.40 -5.05
#